data_AF-A0AAD8Y922-F1
#
_entry.id   AF-A0AAD8Y922-F1
#
_cell.length_a   1.000
_cell.length_b   1.000
_cell.length_c   1.000
_cell.angle_alpha   90.00
_cell.angle_beta   90.00
_cell.angle_gamma   90.00
#
_symmetry.space_group_name_H-M   'P 1'
#
loop_
_entity.id
_entity.type
_entity.pdbx_description
1 polymer ?
#
loop_
_entity_poly.entity_id
_entity_poly.type
_entity_poly.pdbx_seq_one_letter_code
_entity_poly.pdbx_strand_id
1 'polypeptide(L)'
;HVEQHIEDSPCSYIQWRFKDGFDKEKIESEAFRIRITPQEQKAIDDYNLEGIWSRRLRAGVPEYEIKKKHVREKDNIYVSKDELLAMGFKHLLRQTDEKIASKEAGLDLRPVTTSEIQTHLDDFGLAQEFGTYGKIRGLSGGQKVKLVLAAAMWNCPHLLVLDEPTNYLDREALGALSAALNEWGGAVLMISHNKEFYGSVCKEEWIVADGKVDVKGDSDEREMKAVARKKESKKEKSADAIVESAGGNTNADGDKYKDATTNFWGKAVSKKEARNYDKAKKKGDVAAMRKILAIPKGKVMPGQEELGDGK
;
A
#
# COMPACT_ATOMS: atom_id res chain seq x y z
N HIS A 1 18.52 -13.10 14.12
CA HIS A 1 19.49 -13.46 13.07
C HIS A 1 20.88 -12.90 13.36
N VAL A 2 21.03 -11.64 13.78
CA VAL A 2 22.35 -11.08 14.19
C VAL A 2 23.12 -11.98 15.18
N GLU A 3 22.42 -12.59 16.14
CA GLU A 3 23.03 -13.53 17.12
C GLU A 3 23.60 -14.83 16.48
N GLN A 4 23.20 -15.19 15.26
CA GLN A 4 23.78 -16.32 14.51
C GLN A 4 25.07 -15.92 13.78
N HIS A 5 25.34 -14.62 13.67
CA HIS A 5 26.49 -14.04 12.96
C HIS A 5 27.47 -13.37 13.92
N ILE A 6 27.49 -13.77 15.19
CA ILE A 6 28.33 -13.12 16.23
C ILE A 6 29.83 -13.13 15.91
N GLU A 7 30.30 -14.10 15.12
CA GLU A 7 31.71 -14.21 14.72
C GLU A 7 32.05 -13.44 13.44
N ASP A 8 31.04 -12.95 12.71
CA ASP A 8 31.21 -12.11 11.53
C ASP A 8 31.39 -10.64 11.91
N SER A 9 31.96 -9.85 10.99
CA SER A 9 31.90 -8.39 11.10
C SER A 9 30.53 -7.86 10.65
N PRO A 10 30.11 -6.69 11.14
CA PRO A 10 28.89 -6.02 10.67
C PRO A 10 28.80 -5.89 9.15
N CYS A 11 29.92 -5.53 8.49
CA CYS A 11 29.97 -5.47 7.03
C CYS A 11 29.73 -6.84 6.39
N SER A 12 30.34 -7.91 6.91
CA SER A 12 30.15 -9.28 6.41
C SER A 12 28.71 -9.77 6.62
N TYR A 13 28.06 -9.41 7.74
CA TYR A 13 26.66 -9.74 8.00
C TYR A 13 25.72 -9.06 7.00
N ILE A 14 25.85 -7.75 6.77
CA ILE A 14 25.04 -7.04 5.77
C ILE A 14 25.34 -7.60 4.38
N GLN A 15 26.60 -7.87 4.07
CA GLN A 15 26.98 -8.46 2.80
C GLN A 15 26.34 -9.83 2.59
N TRP A 16 26.37 -10.71 3.59
CA TRP A 16 25.69 -12.00 3.55
C TRP A 16 24.18 -11.81 3.32
N ARG A 17 23.56 -10.90 4.08
CA ARG A 17 22.11 -10.65 4.07
C ARG A 17 21.58 -10.17 2.72
N PHE A 18 22.35 -9.34 2.00
CA PHE A 18 21.90 -8.72 0.74
C PHE A 18 22.66 -9.17 -0.51
N LYS A 19 23.59 -10.13 -0.41
CA LYS A 19 24.46 -10.59 -1.50
C LYS A 19 23.74 -10.85 -2.83
N ASP A 20 22.53 -11.40 -2.75
CA ASP A 20 21.79 -11.89 -3.92
C ASP A 20 20.73 -10.88 -4.43
N GLY A 21 20.79 -9.62 -3.96
CA GLY A 21 19.86 -8.55 -4.35
C GLY A 21 18.49 -8.65 -3.69
N PHE A 22 18.36 -9.45 -2.64
CA PHE A 22 17.17 -9.56 -1.81
C PHE A 22 17.56 -9.77 -0.34
N ASP A 23 16.65 -9.48 0.58
CA ASP A 23 16.87 -9.69 2.01
C ASP A 23 16.76 -11.18 2.38
N LYS A 24 17.89 -11.84 2.62
CA LYS A 24 17.92 -13.26 3.05
C LYS A 24 17.27 -13.47 4.39
N GLU A 25 17.44 -12.53 5.33
CA GLU A 25 16.83 -12.65 6.65
C GLU A 25 15.31 -12.68 6.52
N LYS A 26 14.74 -11.86 5.63
CA LYS A 26 13.31 -11.88 5.37
C LYS A 26 12.86 -13.26 4.91
N ILE A 27 13.57 -13.90 3.98
CA ILE A 27 13.24 -15.24 3.47
C ILE A 27 13.43 -16.34 4.53
N GLU A 28 14.42 -16.20 5.40
CA GLU A 28 14.74 -17.19 6.45
C GLU A 28 13.90 -17.03 7.74
N SER A 29 13.29 -15.86 7.96
CA SER A 29 12.48 -15.54 9.15
C SER A 29 11.32 -16.52 9.34
N GLU A 30 10.89 -16.82 10.58
CA GLU A 30 9.84 -17.82 10.81
C GLU A 30 8.48 -17.48 10.19
N ALA A 31 8.12 -16.19 10.15
CA ALA A 31 6.93 -15.71 9.44
C ALA A 31 7.01 -15.92 7.92
N PHE A 32 8.25 -15.98 7.39
CA PHE A 32 8.56 -16.27 6.00
C PHE A 32 9.26 -17.61 5.78
N ARG A 33 9.32 -18.49 6.79
CA ARG A 33 9.57 -19.94 6.66
C ARG A 33 8.34 -20.56 6.01
N ILE A 34 8.10 -20.08 4.81
CA ILE A 34 7.89 -20.83 3.58
C ILE A 34 8.88 -22.00 3.57
N ARG A 35 8.74 -22.95 4.50
CA ARG A 35 9.22 -24.28 4.22
C ARG A 35 8.27 -24.75 3.14
N ILE A 36 8.82 -25.01 1.97
CA ILE A 36 8.20 -25.89 0.99
C ILE A 36 7.66 -27.07 1.81
N THR A 37 6.33 -27.17 1.86
CA THR A 37 5.70 -28.21 2.66
C THR A 37 6.13 -29.57 2.10
N PRO A 38 6.15 -30.65 2.88
CA PRO A 38 6.48 -31.98 2.33
C PRO A 38 5.61 -32.34 1.10
N GLN A 39 4.35 -31.86 1.08
CA GLN A 39 3.43 -32.02 -0.05
C GLN A 39 3.88 -31.22 -1.28
N GLU A 40 4.31 -29.96 -1.08
CA GLU A 40 4.83 -29.13 -2.17
C GLU A 40 6.20 -29.59 -2.65
N GLN A 41 7.05 -30.10 -1.76
CA GLN A 41 8.34 -30.68 -2.14
C GLN A 41 8.10 -31.91 -3.02
N LYS A 42 7.15 -32.75 -2.62
CA LYS A 42 6.71 -33.87 -3.45
C LYS A 42 6.17 -33.39 -4.81
N ALA A 43 5.34 -32.34 -4.84
CA ALA A 43 4.84 -31.78 -6.10
C ALA A 43 5.98 -31.22 -6.98
N ILE A 44 6.99 -30.59 -6.39
CA ILE A 44 8.19 -30.11 -7.09
C ILE A 44 8.95 -31.28 -7.70
N ASP A 45 9.13 -32.37 -6.95
CA ASP A 45 9.84 -33.56 -7.41
C ASP A 45 9.04 -34.33 -8.48
N ASP A 46 7.74 -34.52 -8.27
CA ASP A 46 6.81 -35.17 -9.21
C ASP A 46 6.73 -34.39 -10.54
N TYR A 47 6.75 -33.06 -10.47
CA TYR A 47 6.72 -32.19 -11.65
C TYR A 47 8.11 -31.94 -12.26
N ASN A 48 9.16 -32.50 -11.64
CA ASN A 48 10.56 -32.30 -11.98
C ASN A 48 10.93 -30.81 -12.12
N LEU A 49 10.41 -29.99 -11.22
CA LEU A 49 10.54 -28.53 -11.24
C LEU A 49 11.92 -28.14 -10.67
N GLU A 50 12.61 -27.27 -11.39
CA GLU A 50 13.85 -26.63 -10.94
C GLU A 50 13.55 -25.31 -10.21
N GLY A 51 12.59 -24.54 -10.73
CA GLY A 51 12.11 -23.32 -10.08
C GLY A 51 11.25 -22.45 -10.99
N ILE A 52 10.82 -21.31 -10.46
CA ILE A 52 10.14 -20.25 -11.23
C ILE A 52 11.18 -19.16 -11.51
N TRP A 53 11.46 -18.91 -12.79
CA TRP A 53 12.60 -18.10 -13.23
C TRP A 53 12.23 -16.65 -13.51
N SER A 54 11.10 -16.40 -14.15
CA SER A 54 10.68 -15.06 -14.55
C SER A 54 9.16 -14.88 -14.46
N ARG A 55 8.73 -13.63 -14.53
CA ARG A 55 7.33 -13.21 -14.62
C ARG A 55 7.19 -12.25 -15.80
N ARG A 56 6.13 -12.40 -16.59
CA ARG A 56 5.75 -11.44 -17.64
C ARG A 56 4.29 -11.08 -17.53
N LEU A 57 3.89 -9.98 -18.14
CA LEU A 57 2.48 -9.63 -18.30
C LEU A 57 2.02 -10.03 -19.71
N ARG A 58 0.99 -10.88 -19.79
CA ARG A 58 0.29 -11.18 -21.04
C ARG A 58 -1.13 -10.64 -20.92
N ALA A 59 -1.49 -9.68 -21.77
CA ALA A 59 -2.80 -8.99 -21.72
C ALA A 59 -3.15 -8.44 -20.31
N GLY A 60 -2.14 -7.95 -19.58
CA GLY A 60 -2.31 -7.41 -18.22
C GLY A 60 -2.36 -8.46 -17.10
N VAL A 61 -2.31 -9.76 -17.42
CA VAL A 61 -2.29 -10.85 -16.44
C VAL A 61 -0.87 -11.38 -16.26
N PRO A 62 -0.38 -11.55 -15.01
CA PRO A 62 0.95 -12.11 -14.77
C PRO A 62 0.99 -13.60 -15.11
N GLU A 63 1.94 -13.97 -15.96
CA GLU A 63 2.35 -15.34 -16.25
C GLU A 63 3.76 -15.57 -15.73
N TYR A 64 4.01 -16.76 -15.22
CA TYR A 64 5.26 -17.17 -14.59
C TYR A 64 5.94 -18.22 -15.44
N GLU A 65 7.23 -18.03 -15.69
CA GLU A 65 8.06 -18.99 -16.39
C GLU A 65 8.56 -20.07 -15.44
N ILE A 66 8.20 -21.31 -15.71
CA ILE A 66 8.68 -22.46 -14.95
C ILE A 66 9.81 -23.17 -15.68
N LYS A 67 10.87 -23.44 -14.93
CA LYS A 67 12.01 -24.23 -15.36
C LYS A 67 11.87 -25.64 -14.84
N LYS A 68 11.91 -26.63 -15.73
CA LYS A 68 12.01 -28.04 -15.37
C LYS A 68 13.47 -28.49 -15.41
N LYS A 69 13.85 -29.40 -14.51
CA LYS A 69 15.20 -29.99 -14.51
C LYS A 69 15.43 -30.74 -15.82
N HIS A 70 16.64 -30.65 -16.36
CA HIS A 70 17.06 -31.31 -17.61
C HIS A 70 16.31 -30.87 -18.89
N VAL A 71 15.53 -29.79 -18.83
CA VAL A 71 14.90 -29.16 -20.01
C VAL A 71 15.72 -27.94 -20.41
N ARG A 72 15.85 -27.66 -21.72
CA ARG A 72 16.57 -26.46 -22.19
C ARG A 72 15.73 -25.21 -21.94
N GLU A 73 16.38 -24.08 -21.70
CA GLU A 73 15.71 -22.81 -21.37
C GLU A 73 14.71 -22.36 -22.44
N LYS A 74 15.02 -22.59 -23.73
CA LYS A 74 14.10 -22.27 -24.83
C LYS A 74 12.79 -23.07 -24.82
N ASP A 75 12.78 -24.19 -24.11
CA ASP A 75 11.65 -25.12 -24.02
C ASP A 75 10.86 -24.89 -22.69
N ASN A 76 11.15 -23.80 -21.96
CA ASN A 76 10.42 -23.40 -20.75
C ASN A 76 8.97 -23.01 -21.09
N ILE A 77 8.06 -23.27 -20.15
CA ILE A 77 6.64 -22.94 -20.32
C ILE A 77 6.22 -21.83 -19.36
N TYR A 78 5.20 -21.07 -19.77
CA TYR A 78 4.60 -20.03 -18.97
C TYR A 78 3.24 -20.50 -18.48
N VAL A 79 3.00 -20.32 -17.18
CA VAL A 79 1.79 -20.74 -16.47
C VAL A 79 1.23 -19.56 -15.69
N SER A 80 -0.09 -19.53 -15.54
CA SER A 80 -0.77 -18.51 -14.77
C SER A 80 -0.55 -18.69 -13.27
N LYS A 81 -0.80 -17.63 -12.50
CA LYS A 81 -0.74 -17.66 -11.04
C LYS A 81 -1.65 -18.75 -10.46
N ASP A 82 -2.88 -18.86 -10.98
CA ASP A 82 -3.89 -19.79 -10.47
C ASP A 82 -3.49 -21.24 -10.72
N GLU A 83 -2.89 -21.53 -11.87
CA GLU A 83 -2.34 -22.85 -12.19
C GLU A 83 -1.19 -23.23 -11.25
N LEU A 84 -0.27 -22.32 -10.94
CA LEU A 84 0.80 -22.59 -9.97
C LEU A 84 0.26 -22.89 -8.57
N LEU A 85 -0.78 -22.17 -8.15
CA LEU A 85 -1.45 -22.42 -6.88
C LEU A 85 -2.16 -23.78 -6.88
N ALA A 86 -2.81 -24.15 -7.99
CA ALA A 86 -3.46 -25.46 -8.16
C ALA A 86 -2.45 -26.62 -8.19
N MET A 87 -1.25 -26.40 -8.74
CA MET A 87 -0.13 -27.37 -8.68
C MET A 87 0.51 -27.47 -7.29
N GLY A 88 0.13 -26.60 -6.34
CA GLY A 88 0.62 -26.60 -4.97
C GLY A 88 1.87 -25.75 -4.74
N PHE A 89 2.34 -24.98 -5.72
CA PHE A 89 3.58 -24.18 -5.66
C PHE A 89 3.41 -22.83 -4.96
N LYS A 90 2.55 -22.75 -3.94
CA LYS A 90 2.19 -21.50 -3.25
C LYS A 90 3.41 -20.82 -2.63
N HIS A 91 4.26 -21.61 -2.00
CA HIS A 91 5.40 -21.14 -1.25
C HIS A 91 6.53 -20.72 -2.20
N LEU A 92 6.79 -21.52 -3.23
CA LEU A 92 7.75 -21.19 -4.28
C LEU A 92 7.37 -19.90 -5.02
N LEU A 93 6.09 -19.76 -5.39
CA LEU A 93 5.56 -18.56 -6.04
C LEU A 93 5.78 -17.30 -5.19
N ARG A 94 5.48 -17.36 -3.89
CA ARG A 94 5.66 -16.22 -2.98
C ARG A 94 7.13 -15.79 -2.87
N GLN A 95 8.07 -16.75 -2.85
CA GLN A 95 9.51 -16.43 -2.85
C GLN A 95 9.94 -15.76 -4.16
N THR A 96 9.44 -16.23 -5.30
CA THR A 96 9.78 -15.63 -6.59
C THR A 96 9.20 -14.23 -6.74
N ASP A 97 7.95 -14.01 -6.35
CA ASP A 97 7.35 -12.67 -6.36
C ASP A 97 8.15 -11.69 -5.51
N GLU A 98 8.61 -12.10 -4.32
CA GLU A 98 9.45 -11.27 -3.45
C GLU A 98 10.81 -10.92 -4.07
N LYS A 99 11.47 -11.90 -4.70
CA LYS A 99 12.74 -11.68 -5.42
C LYS A 99 12.55 -10.73 -6.60
N ILE A 100 11.48 -10.88 -7.36
CA ILE A 100 11.17 -10.00 -8.49
C ILE A 100 10.85 -8.60 -7.99
N ALA A 101 10.04 -8.46 -6.94
CA ALA A 101 9.72 -7.17 -6.34
C ALA A 101 10.98 -6.45 -5.82
N SER A 102 11.93 -7.18 -5.24
CA SER A 102 13.20 -6.62 -4.77
C SER A 102 14.05 -6.08 -5.93
N LYS A 103 14.12 -6.83 -7.05
CA LYS A 103 14.79 -6.37 -8.27
C LYS A 103 14.09 -5.19 -8.93
N GLU A 104 12.76 -5.20 -9.01
CA GLU A 104 11.97 -4.10 -9.56
C GLU A 104 12.10 -2.82 -8.73
N ALA A 105 12.31 -2.95 -7.42
CA ALA A 105 12.62 -1.84 -6.52
C ALA A 105 14.07 -1.31 -6.68
N GLY A 106 14.89 -1.92 -7.55
CA GLY A 106 16.28 -1.52 -7.77
C GLY A 106 17.22 -1.86 -6.63
N LEU A 107 16.83 -2.77 -5.73
CA LEU A 107 17.65 -3.18 -4.59
C LEU A 107 18.87 -4.00 -5.00
N ASP A 108 18.81 -4.63 -6.17
CA ASP A 108 19.93 -5.33 -6.81
C ASP A 108 20.97 -4.37 -7.41
N LEU A 109 20.62 -3.09 -7.59
CA LEU A 109 21.54 -2.08 -8.12
C LEU A 109 22.50 -1.53 -7.06
N ARG A 110 22.15 -1.63 -5.77
CA ARG A 110 23.00 -1.14 -4.69
C ARG A 110 24.21 -2.09 -4.51
N PRO A 111 25.45 -1.63 -4.73
CA PRO A 111 26.61 -2.50 -4.67
C PRO A 111 26.87 -2.96 -3.23
N VAL A 112 26.87 -4.27 -3.02
CA VAL A 112 27.09 -4.89 -1.69
C VAL A 112 28.59 -5.06 -1.43
N THR A 113 29.34 -3.97 -1.57
CA THR A 113 30.79 -3.91 -1.32
C THR A 113 31.07 -3.46 0.11
N THR A 114 32.21 -3.87 0.68
CA THR A 114 32.58 -3.47 2.05
C THR A 114 32.66 -1.96 2.22
N SER A 115 33.14 -1.23 1.20
CA SER A 115 33.21 0.24 1.24
C SER A 115 31.83 0.87 1.33
N GLU A 116 30.90 0.47 0.45
CA GLU A 116 29.52 0.99 0.42
C GLU A 116 28.78 0.67 1.72
N ILE A 117 28.95 -0.56 2.22
CA ILE A 117 28.35 -0.98 3.49
C ILE A 117 28.93 -0.17 4.64
N GLN A 118 30.24 0.09 4.66
CA GLN A 118 30.84 0.89 5.71
C GLN A 118 30.32 2.34 5.67
N THR A 119 30.20 2.96 4.50
CA THR A 119 29.61 4.30 4.37
C THR A 119 28.18 4.33 4.94
N HIS A 120 27.37 3.31 4.63
CA HIS A 120 26.04 3.17 5.21
C HIS A 120 26.07 2.97 6.73
N LEU A 121 27.03 2.23 7.27
CA LEU A 121 27.17 2.03 8.72
C LEU A 121 27.63 3.32 9.43
N ASP A 122 28.43 4.15 8.77
CA ASP A 122 28.88 5.44 9.29
C ASP A 122 27.68 6.39 9.49
N ASP A 123 26.67 6.36 8.61
CA ASP A 123 25.41 7.12 8.75
C ASP A 123 24.61 6.73 10.02
N PHE A 124 24.78 5.49 10.51
CA PHE A 124 24.18 5.02 11.77
C PHE A 124 25.11 5.18 12.97
N GLY A 125 26.28 5.81 12.78
CA GLY A 125 27.29 6.03 13.81
C GLY A 125 28.00 4.75 14.24
N LEU A 126 28.24 3.82 13.31
CA LEU A 126 29.04 2.61 13.53
C LEU A 126 30.34 2.67 12.70
N ALA A 127 31.35 3.31 13.29
CA ALA A 127 32.64 3.55 12.66
C ALA A 127 33.36 2.27 12.19
N GLN A 128 34.30 2.44 11.26
CA GLN A 128 35.03 1.35 10.60
C GLN A 128 35.72 0.35 11.54
N GLU A 129 36.19 0.82 12.71
CA GLU A 129 36.77 -0.03 13.75
C GLU A 129 35.80 -1.11 14.23
N PHE A 130 34.50 -0.80 14.29
CA PHE A 130 33.45 -1.73 14.68
C PHE A 130 32.81 -2.40 13.46
N GLY A 131 32.59 -1.65 12.37
CA GLY A 131 31.87 -2.10 11.18
C GLY A 131 32.63 -3.12 10.33
N THR A 132 33.91 -2.82 10.03
CA THR A 132 34.73 -3.64 9.12
C THR A 132 35.64 -4.60 9.88
N TYR A 133 36.35 -4.11 10.90
CA TYR A 133 37.38 -4.87 11.59
C TYR A 133 36.88 -5.61 12.84
N GLY A 134 35.87 -5.03 13.49
CA GLY A 134 35.24 -5.61 14.68
C GLY A 134 34.33 -6.80 14.35
N LYS A 135 34.13 -7.66 15.35
CA LYS A 135 33.14 -8.74 15.31
C LYS A 135 31.86 -8.32 16.02
N ILE A 136 30.72 -8.83 15.56
CA ILE A 136 29.41 -8.56 16.17
C ILE A 136 29.37 -8.93 17.66
N ARG A 137 30.09 -9.99 18.08
CA ARG A 137 30.23 -10.38 19.48
C ARG A 137 30.82 -9.28 20.38
N GLY A 138 31.70 -8.45 19.84
CA GLY A 138 32.37 -7.37 20.57
C GLY A 138 31.57 -6.08 20.66
N LEU A 139 30.41 -6.00 20.00
CA LEU A 139 29.57 -4.82 19.98
C LEU A 139 28.81 -4.65 21.30
N SER A 140 28.70 -3.41 21.76
CA SER A 140 27.78 -3.03 22.84
C SER A 140 26.32 -3.24 22.41
N GLY A 141 25.39 -3.28 23.37
CA GLY A 141 23.96 -3.39 23.06
C GLY A 141 23.46 -2.30 22.11
N GLY A 142 23.88 -1.04 22.33
CA GLY A 142 23.52 0.08 21.45
C GLY A 142 24.13 -0.03 20.05
N GLN A 143 25.37 -0.52 19.94
CA GLN A 143 26.00 -0.77 18.64
C GLN A 143 25.29 -1.90 17.88
N LYS A 144 24.83 -2.95 18.57
CA LYS A 144 23.99 -3.98 17.95
C LYS A 144 22.66 -3.42 17.44
N VAL A 145 22.01 -2.54 18.20
CA VAL A 145 20.77 -1.86 17.75
C VAL A 145 21.03 -1.02 16.49
N LYS A 146 22.12 -0.24 16.48
CA LYS A 146 22.54 0.53 15.28
C LYS A 146 22.77 -0.37 14.07
N LEU A 147 23.42 -1.51 14.24
CA LEU A 147 23.62 -2.50 13.17
C LEU A 147 22.29 -3.05 12.64
N VAL A 148 21.34 -3.39 13.52
CA VAL A 148 20.02 -3.89 13.12
C VAL A 148 19.24 -2.83 12.35
N LEU A 149 19.25 -1.58 12.83
CA LEU A 149 18.61 -0.44 12.15
C LEU A 149 19.25 -0.19 10.78
N ALA A 150 20.58 -0.19 10.70
CA ALA A 150 21.30 -0.03 9.45
C ALA A 150 20.95 -1.14 8.45
N ALA A 151 20.95 -2.40 8.90
CA ALA A 151 20.58 -3.53 8.05
C ALA A 151 19.11 -3.48 7.60
N ALA A 152 18.18 -3.07 8.48
CA ALA A 152 16.76 -2.92 8.12
C ALA A 152 16.53 -1.81 7.09
N MET A 153 17.28 -0.71 7.18
CA MET A 153 17.20 0.43 6.27
C MET A 153 17.99 0.27 4.98
N TRP A 154 18.78 -0.81 4.82
CA TRP A 154 19.59 -1.06 3.63
C TRP A 154 18.75 -1.07 2.34
N ASN A 155 17.54 -1.62 2.41
CA ASN A 155 16.60 -1.74 1.31
C ASN A 155 15.60 -0.58 1.19
N CYS A 156 15.82 0.54 1.88
CA CYS A 156 14.94 1.72 1.84
C CYS A 156 13.44 1.36 1.97
N PRO A 157 13.02 0.69 3.06
CA PRO A 157 11.65 0.20 3.19
C PRO A 157 10.63 1.34 3.15
N HIS A 158 9.37 1.04 2.82
CA HIS A 158 8.28 2.03 2.91
C HIS A 158 7.64 2.08 4.31
N LEU A 159 7.79 1.00 5.08
CA LEU A 159 7.26 0.82 6.43
C LEU A 159 8.39 0.29 7.31
N LEU A 160 8.66 0.98 8.42
CA LEU A 160 9.61 0.56 9.43
C LEU A 160 8.84 0.14 10.68
N VAL A 161 9.07 -1.09 11.14
CA VAL A 161 8.50 -1.59 12.39
C VAL A 161 9.60 -1.61 13.45
N LEU A 162 9.38 -0.88 14.54
CA LEU A 162 10.32 -0.73 15.63
C LEU A 162 9.73 -1.32 16.90
N ASP A 163 10.34 -2.40 17.40
CA ASP A 163 9.94 -3.03 18.66
C ASP A 163 10.92 -2.63 19.77
N GLU A 164 10.44 -1.83 20.71
CA GLU A 164 11.19 -1.23 21.81
C GLU A 164 12.54 -0.60 21.39
N PRO A 165 12.53 0.37 20.46
CA PRO A 165 13.76 0.98 19.95
C PRO A 165 14.51 1.80 21.00
N THR A 166 13.86 2.14 22.12
CA THR A 166 14.49 2.91 23.20
C THR A 166 15.47 2.12 24.04
N ASN A 167 15.45 0.79 23.95
CA ASN A 167 16.33 -0.05 24.72
C ASN A 167 17.76 0.03 24.17
N TYR A 168 18.73 0.20 25.07
CA TYR A 168 20.17 0.19 24.78
C TYR A 168 20.70 1.36 23.91
N LEU A 169 19.86 2.31 23.51
CA LEU A 169 20.30 3.57 22.89
C LEU A 169 20.56 4.63 23.96
N ASP A 170 21.62 5.42 23.76
CA ASP A 170 21.87 6.61 24.56
C ASP A 170 20.93 7.76 24.16
N ARG A 171 20.92 8.82 24.96
CA ARG A 171 20.01 9.97 24.75
C ARG A 171 20.29 10.69 23.42
N GLU A 172 21.53 10.72 22.98
CA GLU A 172 21.95 11.39 21.74
C GLU A 172 21.48 10.61 20.51
N ALA A 173 21.69 9.29 20.50
CA ALA A 173 21.21 8.38 19.46
C ALA A 173 19.68 8.34 19.39
N LEU A 174 18.99 8.45 20.53
CA LEU A 174 17.52 8.58 20.54
C LEU A 174 17.06 9.89 19.91
N GLY A 175 17.73 11.00 20.22
CA GLY A 175 17.45 12.29 19.58
C GLY A 175 17.65 12.23 18.06
N ALA A 176 18.76 11.64 17.62
CA ALA A 176 19.06 11.45 16.20
C ALA A 176 18.03 10.55 15.52
N LEU A 177 17.63 9.44 16.15
CA LEU A 177 16.60 8.55 15.63
C LEU A 177 15.24 9.26 15.52
N SER A 178 14.83 10.01 16.54
CA SER A 178 13.58 10.78 16.49
C SER A 178 13.59 11.83 15.38
N ALA A 179 14.70 12.54 15.19
CA ALA A 179 14.84 13.52 14.11
C ALA A 179 14.77 12.84 12.73
N ALA A 180 15.51 11.74 12.55
CA ALA A 180 15.52 10.98 11.31
C ALA A 180 14.13 10.41 10.97
N LEU A 181 13.42 9.84 11.94
CA LEU A 181 12.07 9.30 11.73
C LEU A 181 11.04 10.38 11.38
N ASN A 182 11.20 11.60 11.90
CA ASN A 182 10.33 12.73 11.59
C ASN A 182 10.59 13.34 10.21
N GLU A 183 11.82 13.27 9.71
CA GLU A 183 12.18 13.71 8.35
C GLU A 183 11.86 12.65 7.29
N TRP A 184 11.88 11.38 7.69
CA TRP A 184 11.65 10.26 6.80
C TRP A 184 10.21 10.21 6.28
N GLY A 185 10.04 10.16 4.96
CA GLY A 185 8.72 10.11 4.30
C GLY A 185 8.02 8.75 4.32
N GLY A 186 8.57 7.76 5.04
CA GLY A 186 7.98 6.43 5.19
C GLY A 186 6.99 6.34 6.35
N ALA A 187 6.32 5.19 6.49
CA ALA A 187 5.47 4.90 7.62
C ALA A 187 6.26 4.25 8.76
N VAL A 188 6.02 4.65 10.00
CA VAL A 188 6.66 4.07 11.18
C VAL A 188 5.59 3.44 12.07
N LEU A 189 5.75 2.16 12.38
CA LEU A 189 4.98 1.47 13.42
C LEU A 189 5.92 1.20 14.59
N MET A 190 5.62 1.77 15.75
CA MET A 190 6.45 1.65 16.93
C MET A 190 5.70 0.96 18.07
N ILE A 191 6.36 0.00 18.70
CA ILE A 191 5.94 -0.60 19.96
C ILE A 191 6.92 -0.06 20.99
N SER A 192 6.44 0.75 21.94
CA SER A 192 7.27 1.23 23.03
C SER A 192 6.46 1.53 24.29
N HIS A 193 7.07 1.27 25.44
CA HIS A 193 6.57 1.73 26.73
C HIS A 193 6.94 3.20 27.04
N ASN A 194 7.81 3.84 26.25
CA ASN A 194 8.26 5.22 26.50
C ASN A 194 7.38 6.26 25.79
N LYS A 195 6.50 6.91 26.56
CA LYS A 195 5.57 7.95 26.06
C LYS A 195 6.24 9.18 25.49
N GLU A 196 7.38 9.58 26.04
CA GLU A 196 8.09 10.77 25.58
C GLU A 196 8.62 10.55 24.16
N PHE A 197 9.12 9.34 23.89
CA PHE A 197 9.71 8.99 22.60
C PHE A 197 8.66 8.77 21.49
N TYR A 198 7.66 7.90 21.72
CA TYR A 198 6.64 7.71 20.68
C TYR A 198 5.76 8.95 20.51
N GLY A 199 5.59 9.77 21.54
CA GLY A 199 4.84 11.03 21.45
C GLY A 199 5.53 12.10 20.60
N SER A 200 6.86 12.04 20.42
CA SER A 200 7.60 12.97 19.56
C SER A 200 7.70 12.53 18.10
N VAL A 201 7.34 11.28 17.80
CA VAL A 201 7.50 10.66 16.47
C VAL A 201 6.15 10.22 15.86
N CYS A 202 5.29 9.58 16.66
CA CYS A 202 4.05 8.99 16.18
C CYS A 202 2.88 9.97 16.33
N LYS A 203 2.06 10.10 15.28
CA LYS A 203 0.83 10.91 15.29
C LYS A 203 -0.37 10.19 15.90
N GLU A 204 -0.37 8.86 15.83
CA GLU A 204 -1.43 7.98 16.31
C GLU A 204 -0.90 7.02 17.38
N GLU A 205 -1.73 6.75 18.40
CA GLU A 205 -1.45 5.82 19.50
C GLU A 205 -2.50 4.70 19.47
N TRP A 206 -2.04 3.46 19.39
CA TRP A 206 -2.90 2.27 19.36
C TRP A 206 -2.78 1.54 20.70
N ILE A 207 -3.87 1.52 21.47
CA ILE A 207 -3.95 0.87 22.77
C ILE A 207 -4.62 -0.48 22.59
N VAL A 208 -3.84 -1.55 22.78
CA VAL A 208 -4.34 -2.92 22.68
C VAL A 208 -4.64 -3.46 24.09
N ALA A 209 -5.90 -3.71 24.40
CA ALA A 209 -6.35 -4.26 25.68
C ALA A 209 -7.58 -5.15 25.48
N ASP A 210 -7.68 -6.26 26.23
CA ASP A 210 -8.82 -7.18 26.22
C ASP A 210 -9.24 -7.68 24.81
N GLY A 211 -8.26 -7.91 23.92
CA GLY A 211 -8.50 -8.33 22.54
C GLY A 211 -9.13 -7.24 21.65
N LYS A 212 -9.15 -5.98 22.11
CA LYS A 212 -9.62 -4.82 21.37
C LYS A 212 -8.46 -3.84 21.14
N VAL A 213 -8.57 -3.08 20.06
CA VAL A 213 -7.63 -1.99 19.73
C VAL A 213 -8.41 -0.68 19.77
N ASP A 214 -8.02 0.22 20.68
CA ASP A 214 -8.49 1.60 20.75
C ASP A 214 -7.45 2.52 20.12
N VAL A 215 -7.87 3.47 19.29
CA VAL A 215 -6.95 4.31 18.50
C VAL A 215 -7.16 5.78 18.84
N LYS A 216 -6.16 6.37 19.48
CA LYS A 216 -6.09 7.78 19.87
C LYS A 216 -5.14 8.55 18.96
N GLY A 217 -5.33 9.87 18.88
CA GLY A 217 -4.52 10.75 18.02
C GLY A 217 -5.23 11.22 16.76
N ASP A 218 -4.60 12.21 16.11
CA ASP A 218 -5.10 12.81 14.87
C ASP A 218 -4.48 12.08 13.68
N SER A 219 -5.33 11.29 13.02
CA SER A 219 -5.02 10.78 11.70
C SER A 219 -5.23 11.94 10.73
N ASP A 220 -4.29 12.23 9.83
CA ASP A 220 -4.53 13.19 8.74
C ASP A 220 -5.83 12.82 7.97
N GLU A 221 -6.20 11.53 7.96
CA GLU A 221 -7.46 11.02 7.42
C GLU A 221 -8.70 11.36 8.29
N ARG A 222 -8.55 11.39 9.62
CA ARG A 222 -9.59 11.85 10.56
C ARG A 222 -9.77 13.36 10.46
N GLU A 223 -8.70 14.13 10.31
CA GLU A 223 -8.78 15.57 10.03
C GLU A 223 -9.45 15.83 8.68
N MET A 224 -9.06 15.12 7.61
CA MET A 224 -9.72 15.26 6.30
C MET A 224 -11.20 14.86 6.34
N LYS A 225 -11.55 13.77 7.04
CA LYS A 225 -12.96 13.37 7.27
C LYS A 225 -13.71 14.37 8.17
N ALA A 226 -13.04 14.97 9.16
CA ALA A 226 -13.62 15.99 10.04
C ALA A 226 -13.79 17.34 9.33
N VAL A 227 -12.87 17.73 8.45
CA VAL A 227 -12.95 18.91 7.58
C VAL A 227 -14.00 18.70 6.50
N ALA A 228 -14.13 17.50 5.93
CA ALA A 228 -15.23 17.14 5.04
C ALA A 228 -16.58 17.26 5.75
N ARG A 229 -16.71 16.72 6.97
CA ARG A 229 -17.92 16.89 7.82
C ARG A 229 -18.18 18.35 8.23
N LYS A 230 -17.14 19.15 8.48
CA LYS A 230 -17.26 20.60 8.73
C LYS A 230 -17.66 21.37 7.46
N LYS A 231 -17.21 20.96 6.28
CA LYS A 231 -17.63 21.51 4.98
C LYS A 231 -19.07 21.14 4.65
N GLU A 232 -19.51 19.92 4.97
CA GLU A 232 -20.90 19.48 4.85
C GLU A 232 -21.80 20.26 5.81
N SER A 233 -21.45 20.37 7.10
CA SER A 233 -22.24 21.15 8.06
C SER A 233 -22.22 22.68 7.82
N LYS A 234 -21.15 23.24 7.23
CA LYS A 234 -21.13 24.63 6.73
C LYS A 234 -21.93 24.81 5.43
N LYS A 235 -22.03 23.78 4.58
CA LYS A 235 -22.91 23.77 3.40
C LYS A 235 -24.37 23.71 3.81
N GLU A 236 -24.71 22.95 4.84
CA GLU A 236 -26.06 22.90 5.41
C GLU A 236 -26.44 24.27 5.98
N LYS A 237 -25.59 24.89 6.80
CA LYS A 237 -25.88 26.22 7.39
C LYS A 237 -25.89 27.39 6.39
N SER A 238 -25.19 27.31 5.25
CA SER A 238 -25.21 28.36 4.21
C SER A 238 -26.28 28.13 3.15
N ALA A 239 -26.75 26.90 2.96
CA ALA A 239 -27.91 26.59 2.14
C ALA A 239 -29.20 27.10 2.81
N ASP A 240 -29.36 26.94 4.12
CA ASP A 240 -30.56 27.36 4.85
C ASP A 240 -30.79 28.89 4.77
N ALA A 241 -29.73 29.70 4.84
CA ALA A 241 -29.83 31.16 4.78
C ALA A 241 -30.11 31.71 3.36
N ILE A 242 -29.81 30.95 2.31
CA ILE A 242 -30.15 31.32 0.92
C ILE A 242 -31.58 30.86 0.57
N VAL A 243 -32.10 29.84 1.26
CA VAL A 243 -33.41 29.22 1.03
C VAL A 243 -34.58 30.03 1.63
N GLU A 244 -34.37 30.94 2.56
CA GLU A 244 -35.43 31.85 3.05
C GLU A 244 -35.75 33.01 2.09
N SER A 245 -34.87 33.35 1.14
CA SER A 245 -35.00 34.56 0.30
C SER A 245 -35.59 34.34 -1.10
N ALA A 246 -35.87 33.09 -1.50
CA ALA A 246 -36.41 32.77 -2.83
C ALA A 246 -37.65 31.87 -2.70
N GLY A 247 -38.83 32.50 -2.65
CA GLY A 247 -40.11 31.80 -2.55
C GLY A 247 -40.41 30.87 -3.73
N GLY A 248 -41.07 29.74 -3.46
CA GLY A 248 -41.73 28.94 -4.50
C GLY A 248 -41.93 27.44 -4.18
N ASN A 249 -43.12 27.13 -3.67
CA ASN A 249 -43.96 25.91 -3.63
C ASN A 249 -43.39 24.50 -3.39
N THR A 250 -43.93 23.86 -2.35
CA THR A 250 -43.87 22.43 -1.98
C THR A 250 -45.20 21.72 -2.30
N ASN A 251 -45.15 20.42 -2.61
CA ASN A 251 -46.29 19.50 -2.66
C ASN A 251 -46.54 18.86 -1.27
N ALA A 252 -47.67 18.18 -1.11
CA ALA A 252 -48.24 17.75 0.17
C ALA A 252 -47.36 16.78 1.01
N ASP A 253 -46.32 16.18 0.43
CA ASP A 253 -45.37 15.30 1.12
C ASP A 253 -43.98 15.94 1.38
N GLY A 254 -43.80 17.24 1.09
CA GLY A 254 -42.61 18.01 1.49
C GLY A 254 -41.37 17.87 0.61
N ASP A 255 -41.41 17.10 -0.48
CA ASP A 255 -40.27 16.93 -1.39
C ASP A 255 -40.08 18.11 -2.36
N LYS A 256 -38.87 18.68 -2.40
CA LYS A 256 -38.47 19.73 -3.35
C LYS A 256 -37.75 19.11 -4.56
N TYR A 257 -38.35 19.09 -5.75
CA TYR A 257 -37.67 18.64 -6.97
C TYR A 257 -37.16 19.79 -7.84
N LYS A 258 -35.88 19.72 -8.23
CA LYS A 258 -35.27 20.58 -9.27
C LYS A 258 -35.17 19.80 -10.59
N ASP A 259 -35.60 20.43 -11.68
CA ASP A 259 -35.64 19.92 -13.07
C ASP A 259 -34.42 19.09 -13.53
N ALA A 260 -34.69 18.06 -14.36
CA ALA A 260 -33.80 17.36 -15.31
C ALA A 260 -32.37 16.99 -14.87
N THR A 261 -32.17 16.59 -13.62
CA THR A 261 -30.85 16.15 -13.14
C THR A 261 -30.51 14.70 -13.52
N THR A 262 -31.50 13.89 -13.87
CA THR A 262 -31.35 12.47 -14.22
C THR A 262 -32.08 12.12 -15.52
N ASN A 263 -31.52 11.18 -16.28
CA ASN A 263 -32.17 10.61 -17.47
C ASN A 263 -33.16 9.51 -17.08
N PHE A 264 -33.88 8.94 -18.06
CA PHE A 264 -34.89 7.90 -17.87
C PHE A 264 -34.42 6.68 -17.07
N TRP A 265 -33.11 6.39 -17.07
CA TRP A 265 -32.50 5.26 -16.38
C TRP A 265 -31.87 5.65 -15.02
N GLY A 266 -32.15 6.85 -14.52
CA GLY A 266 -31.63 7.34 -13.23
C GLY A 266 -30.16 7.76 -13.25
N LYS A 267 -29.54 7.89 -14.43
CA LYS A 267 -28.16 8.38 -14.54
C LYS A 267 -28.14 9.91 -14.59
N ALA A 268 -27.18 10.51 -13.88
CA ALA A 268 -26.99 11.95 -13.87
C ALA A 268 -26.72 12.49 -15.30
N VAL A 269 -27.45 13.54 -15.67
CA VAL A 269 -27.30 14.23 -16.95
C VAL A 269 -26.16 15.24 -16.84
N SER A 270 -25.30 15.34 -17.86
CA SER A 270 -24.18 16.29 -17.84
C SER A 270 -24.68 17.75 -17.87
N LYS A 271 -23.87 18.69 -17.36
CA LYS A 271 -24.17 20.13 -17.40
C LYS A 271 -24.48 20.65 -18.82
N LYS A 272 -23.88 20.05 -19.85
CA LYS A 272 -24.10 20.40 -21.26
C LYS A 272 -25.46 19.93 -21.75
N GLU A 273 -25.85 18.72 -21.37
CA GLU A 273 -27.14 18.12 -21.71
C GLU A 273 -28.30 18.82 -20.99
N ALA A 274 -28.14 19.19 -19.72
CA ALA A 274 -29.13 19.97 -18.97
C ALA A 274 -29.39 21.35 -19.65
N ARG A 275 -28.32 22.05 -20.07
CA ARG A 275 -28.46 23.30 -20.83
C ARG A 275 -29.15 23.12 -22.18
N ASN A 276 -28.90 22.00 -22.85
CA ASN A 276 -29.56 21.69 -24.12
C ASN A 276 -31.03 21.32 -23.93
N TYR A 277 -31.36 20.66 -22.81
CA TYR A 277 -32.74 20.37 -22.41
C TYR A 277 -33.53 21.66 -22.18
N ASP A 278 -32.99 22.62 -21.43
CA ASP A 278 -33.66 23.93 -21.21
C ASP A 278 -33.88 24.70 -22.52
N LYS A 279 -32.93 24.63 -23.46
CA LYS A 279 -33.07 25.22 -24.79
C LYS A 279 -34.17 24.53 -25.60
N ALA A 280 -34.26 23.20 -25.53
CA ALA A 280 -35.30 22.44 -26.20
C ALA A 280 -36.70 22.71 -25.59
N LYS A 281 -36.78 22.78 -24.25
CA LYS A 281 -37.99 23.14 -23.49
C LYS A 281 -38.50 24.53 -23.89
N LYS A 282 -37.62 25.52 -23.98
CA LYS A 282 -37.98 26.89 -24.44
C LYS A 282 -38.44 26.94 -25.90
N LYS A 283 -38.00 26.00 -26.74
CA LYS A 283 -38.39 25.91 -28.16
C LYS A 283 -39.59 24.98 -28.41
N GLY A 284 -40.09 24.29 -27.38
CA GLY A 284 -41.13 23.27 -27.52
C GLY A 284 -40.69 22.04 -28.32
N ASP A 285 -39.38 21.78 -28.46
CA ASP A 285 -38.86 20.65 -29.24
C ASP A 285 -38.86 19.36 -28.41
N VAL A 286 -39.98 18.63 -28.47
CA VAL A 286 -40.21 17.43 -27.68
C VAL A 286 -39.30 16.26 -28.09
N ALA A 287 -38.93 16.18 -29.37
CA ALA A 287 -38.04 15.14 -29.87
C ALA A 287 -36.62 15.29 -29.28
N ALA A 288 -36.11 16.53 -29.21
CA ALA A 288 -34.83 16.82 -28.56
C ALA A 288 -34.85 16.52 -27.05
N MET A 289 -35.94 16.87 -26.37
CA MET A 289 -36.12 16.57 -24.94
C MET A 289 -36.10 15.07 -24.64
N ARG A 290 -36.84 14.25 -25.41
CA ARG A 290 -36.85 12.78 -25.25
C ARG A 290 -35.49 12.15 -25.54
N LYS A 291 -34.75 12.68 -26.52
CA LYS A 291 -33.40 12.21 -26.85
C LYS A 291 -32.40 12.46 -25.72
N ILE A 292 -32.43 13.65 -25.13
CA ILE A 292 -31.51 14.02 -24.03
C ILE A 292 -31.78 13.17 -22.79
N LEU A 293 -33.06 12.93 -22.48
CA LEU A 293 -33.45 12.10 -21.34
C LEU A 293 -33.43 10.59 -21.65
N ALA A 294 -33.03 10.18 -22.86
CA ALA A 294 -32.98 8.79 -23.31
C ALA A 294 -34.29 8.00 -23.10
N ILE A 295 -35.43 8.67 -23.31
CA ILE A 295 -36.77 8.08 -23.12
C ILE A 295 -37.09 7.17 -24.33
N PRO A 296 -37.35 5.87 -24.14
CA PRO A 296 -37.79 4.99 -25.22
C PRO A 296 -39.11 5.45 -25.85
N LYS A 297 -39.30 5.17 -27.15
CA LYS A 297 -40.57 5.48 -27.83
C LYS A 297 -41.74 4.76 -27.13
N GLY A 298 -42.82 5.48 -26.86
CA GLY A 298 -44.02 4.94 -26.19
C GLY A 298 -43.89 4.72 -24.68
N LYS A 299 -42.85 5.24 -24.02
CA LYS A 299 -42.69 5.20 -22.56
C LYS A 299 -42.78 6.60 -21.95
N VAL A 300 -43.36 6.66 -20.75
CA VAL A 300 -43.53 7.85 -19.89
C VAL A 300 -42.64 7.70 -18.65
N MET A 301 -42.08 8.80 -18.14
CA MET A 301 -41.37 8.77 -16.85
C MET A 301 -42.36 8.68 -15.69
N PRO A 302 -42.07 7.90 -14.64
CA PRO A 302 -42.83 7.94 -13.40
C PRO A 302 -42.83 9.35 -12.80
N GLY A 303 -44.00 9.95 -12.57
CA GLY A 303 -44.14 11.25 -11.90
C GLY A 303 -43.93 12.49 -12.77
N GLN A 304 -43.89 12.36 -14.11
CA GLN A 304 -43.86 13.49 -15.04
C GLN A 304 -45.01 13.37 -16.06
N GLU A 305 -45.56 14.50 -16.54
CA GLU A 305 -46.56 14.51 -17.61
C GLU A 305 -46.01 13.92 -18.91
N GLU A 306 -46.87 13.31 -19.74
CA GLU A 306 -46.47 12.79 -21.04
C GLU A 306 -45.90 13.91 -21.93
N LEU A 307 -44.60 13.83 -22.19
CA LEU A 307 -43.98 14.55 -23.29
C LEU A 307 -44.50 13.89 -24.58
N GLY A 308 -45.58 14.44 -25.15
CA GLY A 308 -46.25 13.93 -26.35
C GLY A 308 -45.29 13.62 -27.51
N ASP A 309 -45.76 12.91 -28.53
CA ASP A 309 -44.87 12.28 -29.52
C ASP A 309 -44.22 13.25 -30.53
N GLY A 310 -44.37 14.56 -30.32
CA GLY A 310 -43.74 15.61 -31.13
C GLY A 310 -44.19 15.59 -32.59
N LYS A 311 -45.39 15.06 -32.87
CA LYS A 311 -46.09 15.11 -34.15
C LYS A 311 -47.29 16.03 -34.06
#